data_AF-A0A820BD96-F1
#
_entry.id   AF-A0A820BD96-F1
#
_cell.length_a   1.000
_cell.length_b   1.000
_cell.length_c   1.000
_cell.angle_alpha   90.00
_cell.angle_beta   90.00
_cell.angle_gamma   90.00
#
_symmetry.space_group_name_H-M   'P 1'
#
loop_
_entity.id
_entity.type
_entity.pdbx_description
1 polymer ?
#
loop_
_entity_poly.entity_id
_entity_poly.type
_entity_poly.pdbx_seq_one_letter_code
_entity_poly.pdbx_strand_id
1 'polypeptide(L)'
;MPRNTTFIADQQRIFNITKENNNFQSLINLFLIKKNKHQNFPCLDQTIRLLDFDFYNDLLPTIAKWASDHTQAKSIEPLQTGKTATIVYTAAQARYILANAFFLNTIPGYGNIDLNELYNSLSNDLAIERIRCLIEYFRLSSQQNDDRLISIERYSYDHELPDWSKQNILIESSKINLITNRMEDDNEAQGFVDFANKHIHIHRIIPSATQEEVLFSCCPEAFLSILVCDTLQDNEIVILRGCKRFIDYTGYADTFCYKGHYHEQNPTYIQDILVLDACYSSHFTRNNIDRDLGKAWAAFEKSKDEIIVTGKWGCGVFGGDLTFKFLQQICAAMLLGNHFKRLDYSVRSKENLASKLKHIVAKLEQDKITVADVYHMMIKYSKTEKTAGSLPEFSDYCEKWLNS
;
A
#
# COMPACT_ATOMS: atom_id res chain seq x y z
N MET A 1 -1.69 -2.88 -38.73
CA MET A 1 -2.72 -2.16 -39.53
C MET A 1 -3.26 -0.99 -38.70
N PRO A 2 -3.57 0.15 -39.33
CA PRO A 2 -3.40 1.48 -38.74
C PRO A 2 -4.56 1.86 -37.81
N ARG A 3 -4.31 1.96 -36.51
CA ARG A 3 -5.20 2.64 -35.54
C ARG A 3 -4.50 3.66 -34.64
N ASN A 4 -3.16 3.78 -34.72
CA ASN A 4 -2.38 4.62 -33.79
C ASN A 4 -2.08 6.03 -34.31
N THR A 5 -2.13 6.29 -35.61
CA THR A 5 -1.72 7.59 -36.17
C THR A 5 -2.75 8.70 -35.96
N THR A 6 -4.05 8.38 -35.96
CA THR A 6 -5.12 9.35 -35.69
C THR A 6 -5.18 9.73 -34.22
N PHE A 7 -4.99 8.77 -33.30
CA PHE A 7 -4.98 9.01 -31.86
C PHE A 7 -3.79 9.90 -31.42
N ILE A 8 -2.60 9.65 -31.97
CA ILE A 8 -1.40 10.47 -31.69
C ILE A 8 -1.55 11.88 -32.26
N ALA A 9 -2.14 12.03 -33.44
CA ALA A 9 -2.39 13.34 -34.06
C ALA A 9 -3.45 14.16 -33.28
N ASP A 10 -4.51 13.52 -32.78
CA ASP A 10 -5.51 14.16 -31.93
C ASP A 10 -4.92 14.56 -30.57
N GLN A 11 -4.03 13.75 -29.99
CA GLN A 11 -3.30 14.09 -28.76
C GLN A 11 -2.33 15.26 -28.92
N GLN A 12 -1.58 15.33 -30.02
CA GLN A 12 -0.71 16.48 -30.31
C GLN A 12 -1.52 17.75 -30.56
N ARG A 13 -2.69 17.63 -31.18
CA ARG A 13 -3.60 18.77 -31.42
C ARG A 13 -4.21 19.29 -30.11
N ILE A 14 -4.65 18.39 -29.22
CA ILE A 14 -5.13 18.74 -27.87
C ILE A 14 -4.01 19.37 -27.04
N PHE A 15 -2.81 18.78 -27.07
CA PHE A 15 -1.62 19.32 -26.39
C PHE A 15 -1.26 20.73 -26.85
N ASN A 16 -1.36 21.01 -28.16
CA ASN A 16 -1.12 22.35 -28.70
C ASN A 16 -2.24 23.35 -28.30
N ILE A 17 -3.50 22.90 -28.23
CA ILE A 17 -4.64 23.73 -27.76
C ILE A 17 -4.55 24.06 -26.27
N THR A 18 -4.04 23.15 -25.44
CA THR A 18 -3.85 23.37 -23.99
C THR A 18 -2.62 24.19 -23.66
N LYS A 19 -1.63 24.26 -24.56
CA LYS A 19 -0.38 25.01 -24.37
C LYS A 19 -0.52 26.51 -24.67
N GLU A 20 -1.42 26.90 -25.57
CA GLU A 20 -1.55 28.29 -26.03
C GLU A 20 -2.54 29.15 -25.21
N ASN A 21 -3.37 28.54 -24.37
CA ASN A 21 -4.24 29.22 -23.41
C ASN A 21 -4.30 28.36 -22.14
N ASN A 22 -4.20 28.93 -20.95
CA ASN A 22 -4.45 28.23 -19.66
C ASN A 22 -5.90 27.69 -19.61
N ASN A 23 -6.17 26.60 -20.32
CA ASN A 23 -7.50 26.25 -20.83
C ASN A 23 -8.07 25.05 -20.07
N PHE A 24 -8.05 25.14 -18.74
CA PHE A 24 -8.70 24.17 -17.85
C PHE A 24 -10.17 23.97 -18.23
N GLN A 25 -10.83 24.99 -18.79
CA GLN A 25 -12.20 24.90 -19.31
C GLN A 25 -12.33 23.92 -20.48
N SER A 26 -11.35 23.85 -21.39
CA SER A 26 -11.36 22.86 -22.47
C SER A 26 -11.08 21.45 -21.98
N LEU A 27 -10.24 21.29 -20.95
CA LEU A 27 -10.06 19.99 -20.29
C LEU A 27 -11.38 19.49 -19.70
N ILE A 28 -12.11 20.36 -19.00
CA ILE A 28 -13.46 20.07 -18.48
C ILE A 28 -14.40 19.69 -19.64
N ASN A 29 -14.46 20.49 -20.69
CA ASN A 29 -15.34 20.23 -21.83
C ASN A 29 -15.04 18.87 -22.49
N LEU A 30 -13.76 18.55 -22.73
CA LEU A 30 -13.34 17.26 -23.28
C LEU A 30 -13.73 16.09 -22.38
N PHE A 31 -13.53 16.23 -21.08
CA PHE A 31 -13.92 15.24 -20.09
C PHE A 31 -15.43 15.00 -20.09
N LEU A 32 -16.23 16.05 -20.09
CA LEU A 32 -17.70 15.97 -20.17
C LEU A 32 -18.17 15.35 -21.49
N ILE A 33 -17.51 15.65 -22.62
CA ILE A 33 -17.81 15.02 -23.91
C ILE A 33 -17.54 13.51 -23.86
N LYS A 34 -16.37 13.09 -23.35
CA LYS A 34 -16.02 11.66 -23.20
C LYS A 34 -17.04 10.92 -22.33
N LYS A 35 -17.36 11.52 -21.18
CA LYS A 35 -18.38 11.04 -20.25
C LYS A 35 -19.73 10.85 -20.94
N ASN A 36 -20.21 11.85 -21.69
CA ASN A 36 -21.55 11.84 -22.28
C ASN A 36 -21.70 11.00 -23.56
N LYS A 37 -20.66 10.86 -24.39
CA LYS A 37 -20.77 10.23 -25.72
C LYS A 37 -20.29 8.78 -25.79
N HIS A 38 -19.27 8.41 -25.02
CA HIS A 38 -18.51 7.18 -25.30
C HIS A 38 -18.38 6.22 -24.13
N GLN A 39 -18.40 6.70 -22.90
CA GLN A 39 -18.06 5.86 -21.75
C GLN A 39 -19.13 5.80 -20.66
N ASN A 40 -20.02 6.80 -20.54
CA ASN A 40 -21.09 6.89 -19.53
C ASN A 40 -20.56 6.45 -18.15
N PHE A 41 -19.93 7.32 -17.36
CA PHE A 41 -19.23 6.96 -16.12
C PHE A 41 -20.19 6.75 -14.91
N PRO A 42 -20.88 5.60 -14.73
CA PRO A 42 -21.97 5.45 -13.77
C PRO A 42 -21.52 5.70 -12.32
N CYS A 43 -20.36 5.19 -11.93
CA CYS A 43 -19.89 5.29 -10.55
C CYS A 43 -19.48 6.72 -10.22
N LEU A 44 -18.86 7.45 -11.15
CA LEU A 44 -18.59 8.86 -10.95
C LEU A 44 -19.88 9.66 -10.86
N ASP A 45 -20.86 9.40 -11.73
CA ASP A 45 -22.17 10.06 -11.69
C ASP A 45 -22.92 9.80 -10.39
N GLN A 46 -22.92 8.56 -9.92
CA GLN A 46 -23.52 8.21 -8.64
C GLN A 46 -22.77 8.85 -7.47
N THR A 47 -21.44 8.86 -7.51
CA THR A 47 -20.62 9.52 -6.50
C THR A 47 -20.95 11.01 -6.39
N ILE A 48 -21.01 11.73 -7.52
CA ILE A 48 -21.32 13.17 -7.54
C ILE A 48 -22.70 13.45 -6.94
N ARG A 49 -23.70 12.58 -7.18
CA ARG A 49 -25.04 12.71 -6.58
C ARG A 49 -25.07 12.52 -5.06
N LEU A 50 -24.06 11.88 -4.49
CA LEU A 50 -23.93 11.63 -3.05
C LEU A 50 -23.15 12.70 -2.30
N LEU A 51 -22.57 13.68 -3.01
CA LEU A 51 -21.84 14.78 -2.38
C LEU A 51 -22.80 15.81 -1.79
N ASP A 52 -22.35 16.46 -0.71
CA ASP A 52 -23.05 17.54 -0.02
C ASP A 52 -22.69 18.94 -0.54
N PHE A 53 -21.96 19.01 -1.66
CA PHE A 53 -21.54 20.25 -2.33
C PHE A 53 -21.64 20.13 -3.86
N ASP A 54 -21.58 21.26 -4.56
CA ASP A 54 -21.66 21.28 -6.02
C ASP A 54 -20.31 20.93 -6.64
N PHE A 55 -20.12 19.65 -6.96
CA PHE A 55 -18.87 19.17 -7.56
C PHE A 55 -18.42 19.98 -8.79
N TYR A 56 -19.36 20.30 -9.67
CA TYR A 56 -19.04 20.90 -10.97
C TYR A 56 -18.63 22.36 -10.86
N ASN A 57 -19.22 23.09 -9.91
CA ASN A 57 -18.91 24.50 -9.70
C ASN A 57 -17.81 24.71 -8.65
N ASP A 58 -17.79 23.91 -7.58
CA ASP A 58 -16.95 24.17 -6.41
C ASP A 58 -15.57 23.50 -6.50
N LEU A 59 -15.45 22.32 -7.13
CA LEU A 59 -14.23 21.51 -7.08
C LEU A 59 -13.63 21.16 -8.45
N LEU A 60 -14.45 20.77 -9.42
CA LEU A 60 -13.98 20.38 -10.76
C LEU A 60 -13.09 21.45 -11.43
N PRO A 61 -13.39 22.78 -11.34
CA PRO A 61 -12.51 23.80 -11.90
C PRO A 61 -11.13 23.83 -11.24
N THR A 62 -11.06 23.55 -9.94
CA THR A 62 -9.79 23.48 -9.19
C THR A 62 -8.97 22.27 -9.62
N ILE A 63 -9.59 21.08 -9.72
CA ILE A 63 -8.90 19.88 -10.23
C ILE A 63 -8.39 20.12 -11.65
N ALA A 64 -9.20 20.76 -12.52
CA ALA A 64 -8.81 21.07 -13.90
C ALA A 64 -7.65 22.07 -13.97
N LYS A 65 -7.62 23.07 -13.08
CA LYS A 65 -6.50 24.01 -12.96
C LYS A 65 -5.22 23.28 -12.56
N TRP A 66 -5.27 22.39 -11.57
CA TRP A 66 -4.11 21.57 -11.22
C TRP A 66 -3.67 20.70 -12.37
N ALA A 67 -4.56 19.94 -13.03
CA ALA A 67 -4.19 19.10 -14.17
C ALA A 67 -3.56 19.88 -15.34
N SER A 68 -3.91 21.16 -15.49
CA SER A 68 -3.39 22.05 -16.55
C SER A 68 -2.14 22.84 -16.14
N ASP A 69 -1.72 22.76 -14.87
CA ASP A 69 -0.54 23.49 -14.38
C ASP A 69 0.76 22.75 -14.74
N HIS A 70 1.20 22.94 -15.99
CA HIS A 70 2.42 22.32 -16.51
C HIS A 70 3.70 22.72 -15.76
N THR A 71 3.67 23.74 -14.89
CA THR A 71 4.83 24.07 -14.05
C THR A 71 5.13 22.98 -13.01
N GLN A 72 4.13 22.16 -12.67
CA GLN A 72 4.27 21.00 -11.80
C GLN A 72 4.68 19.73 -12.55
N ALA A 73 4.77 19.77 -13.89
CA ALA A 73 5.14 18.59 -14.65
C ALA A 73 6.58 18.16 -14.35
N LYS A 74 6.72 16.91 -13.93
CA LYS A 74 8.02 16.25 -13.70
C LYS A 74 8.18 15.07 -14.66
N SER A 75 9.38 14.90 -15.21
CA SER A 75 9.74 13.71 -15.98
C SER A 75 9.56 12.45 -15.12
N ILE A 76 8.93 11.43 -15.70
CA ILE A 76 8.73 10.15 -15.03
C ILE A 76 10.00 9.33 -15.24
N GLU A 77 10.79 9.19 -14.19
CA GLU A 77 11.94 8.28 -14.17
C GLU A 77 11.54 7.02 -13.39
N PRO A 78 11.38 5.87 -14.06
CA PRO A 78 11.00 4.64 -13.38
C PRO A 78 12.07 4.20 -12.38
N LEU A 79 11.65 3.82 -11.19
CA LEU A 79 12.42 3.09 -10.20
C LEU A 79 12.54 1.63 -10.67
N GLN A 80 13.60 1.38 -11.42
CA GLN A 80 13.83 0.13 -12.16
C GLN A 80 14.09 -1.06 -11.25
N THR A 81 13.63 -2.24 -11.69
CA THR A 81 13.99 -3.53 -11.06
C THR A 81 15.51 -3.70 -10.93
N GLY A 82 15.94 -4.20 -9.76
CA GLY A 82 17.33 -4.48 -9.40
C GLY A 82 18.13 -3.23 -9.00
N LYS A 83 17.49 -2.06 -8.86
CA LYS A 83 18.17 -0.82 -8.51
C LYS A 83 17.62 -0.21 -7.23
N THR A 84 18.53 0.21 -6.35
CA THR A 84 18.22 1.11 -5.25
C THR A 84 18.21 2.55 -5.76
N ALA A 85 17.07 3.23 -5.64
CA ALA A 85 16.88 4.58 -6.13
C ALA A 85 15.72 5.27 -5.40
N THR A 86 15.76 6.61 -5.40
CA THR A 86 14.74 7.45 -4.78
C THR A 86 14.24 8.48 -5.78
N ILE A 87 12.92 8.67 -5.83
CA ILE A 87 12.31 9.81 -6.49
C ILE A 87 11.50 10.63 -5.49
N VAL A 88 11.61 11.95 -5.56
CA VAL A 88 10.93 12.88 -4.64
C VAL A 88 9.97 13.77 -5.41
N TYR A 89 8.74 13.88 -4.94
CA TYR A 89 7.72 14.79 -5.44
C TYR A 89 7.37 15.83 -4.38
N THR A 90 6.95 17.01 -4.78
CA THR A 90 6.21 17.90 -3.88
C THR A 90 4.74 17.47 -3.82
N ALA A 91 4.02 17.83 -2.77
CA ALA A 91 2.58 17.59 -2.70
C ALA A 91 1.81 18.29 -3.85
N ALA A 92 2.30 19.43 -4.35
CA ALA A 92 1.76 20.08 -5.56
C ALA A 92 1.95 19.21 -6.82
N GLN A 93 3.10 18.54 -6.98
CA GLN A 93 3.33 17.59 -8.06
C GLN A 93 2.45 16.33 -7.92
N ALA A 94 2.21 15.86 -6.70
CA ALA A 94 1.27 14.76 -6.46
C ALA A 94 -0.16 15.15 -6.87
N ARG A 95 -0.62 16.35 -6.48
CA ARG A 95 -1.91 16.91 -6.93
C ARG A 95 -2.00 17.00 -8.44
N TYR A 96 -0.94 17.47 -9.10
CA TYR A 96 -0.85 17.55 -10.57
C TYR A 96 -1.06 16.18 -11.23
N ILE A 97 -0.36 15.15 -10.75
CA ILE A 97 -0.42 13.78 -11.28
C ILE A 97 -1.82 13.19 -11.05
N LEU A 98 -2.33 13.25 -9.82
CA LEU A 98 -3.63 12.68 -9.47
C LEU A 98 -4.78 13.41 -10.18
N ALA A 99 -4.67 14.72 -10.38
CA ALA A 99 -5.65 15.48 -11.16
C ALA A 99 -5.66 15.03 -12.64
N ASN A 100 -4.50 14.75 -13.23
CA ASN A 100 -4.43 14.17 -14.57
C ASN A 100 -5.04 12.76 -14.62
N ALA A 101 -4.79 11.92 -13.61
CA ALA A 101 -5.42 10.60 -13.47
C ALA A 101 -6.95 10.70 -13.38
N PHE A 102 -7.48 11.71 -12.67
CA PHE A 102 -8.92 12.00 -12.59
C PHE A 102 -9.52 12.31 -13.98
N PHE A 103 -8.80 13.08 -14.79
CA PHE A 103 -9.17 13.36 -16.17
C PHE A 103 -8.80 12.24 -17.16
N LEU A 104 -8.51 11.03 -16.67
CA LEU A 104 -8.14 9.85 -17.48
C LEU A 104 -6.97 10.13 -18.43
N ASN A 105 -5.98 10.90 -17.96
CA ASN A 105 -4.80 11.29 -18.72
C ASN A 105 -5.16 11.84 -20.12
N THR A 106 -6.21 12.67 -20.19
CA THR A 106 -6.72 13.25 -21.45
C THR A 106 -5.72 14.19 -22.14
N ILE A 107 -4.83 14.81 -21.36
CA ILE A 107 -3.61 15.47 -21.84
C ILE A 107 -2.48 14.44 -21.70
N PRO A 108 -1.52 14.33 -22.64
CA PRO A 108 -0.45 13.34 -22.50
C PRO A 108 0.32 13.56 -21.17
N GLY A 109 0.22 12.57 -20.26
CA GLY A 109 0.98 12.53 -19.01
C GLY A 109 0.53 11.39 -18.08
N TYR A 110 1.50 10.67 -17.51
CA TYR A 110 1.40 9.69 -16.41
C TYR A 110 0.86 8.27 -16.67
N GLY A 111 0.80 7.79 -17.91
CA GLY A 111 0.75 6.35 -18.19
C GLY A 111 -0.46 5.62 -17.56
N ASN A 112 -0.20 4.61 -16.72
CA ASN A 112 -1.19 3.63 -16.24
C ASN A 112 -1.99 4.07 -14.99
N ILE A 113 -1.71 5.25 -14.42
CA ILE A 113 -2.51 5.78 -13.30
C ILE A 113 -3.71 6.55 -13.85
N ASP A 114 -4.88 5.92 -13.86
CA ASP A 114 -6.15 6.56 -14.18
C ASP A 114 -7.30 5.97 -13.34
N LEU A 115 -8.49 6.56 -13.47
CA LEU A 115 -9.70 6.13 -12.76
C LEU A 115 -10.72 5.44 -13.67
N ASN A 116 -10.32 5.01 -14.87
CA ASN A 116 -11.23 4.47 -15.86
C ASN A 116 -11.95 3.22 -15.37
N GLU A 117 -11.23 2.32 -14.69
CA GLU A 117 -11.80 1.10 -14.09
C GLU A 117 -12.81 1.42 -12.98
N LEU A 118 -12.51 2.41 -12.12
CA LEU A 118 -13.47 2.86 -11.11
C LEU A 118 -14.72 3.49 -11.74
N TYR A 119 -14.53 4.37 -12.72
CA TYR A 119 -15.63 5.11 -13.34
C TYR A 119 -16.62 4.22 -14.09
N ASN A 120 -16.12 3.20 -14.81
CA ASN A 120 -16.93 2.35 -15.69
C ASN A 120 -17.50 1.10 -14.99
N SER A 121 -17.15 0.86 -13.73
CA SER A 121 -17.69 -0.29 -12.98
C SER A 121 -19.19 -0.12 -12.76
N LEU A 122 -20.02 -0.91 -13.45
CA LEU A 122 -21.47 -0.76 -13.41
C LEU A 122 -22.00 -0.94 -11.97
N SER A 123 -22.56 0.12 -11.39
CA SER A 123 -23.21 0.16 -10.06
C SER A 123 -22.43 -0.59 -8.97
N ASN A 124 -21.13 -0.30 -8.88
CA ASN A 124 -20.24 -0.92 -7.90
C ASN A 124 -20.06 0.03 -6.70
N ASP A 125 -20.69 -0.29 -5.57
CA ASP A 125 -20.63 0.52 -4.35
C ASP A 125 -19.19 0.76 -3.89
N LEU A 126 -18.33 -0.25 -4.01
CA LEU A 126 -16.92 -0.12 -3.67
C LEU A 126 -16.19 0.89 -4.58
N ALA A 127 -16.45 0.89 -5.89
CA ALA A 127 -15.89 1.90 -6.78
C ALA A 127 -16.35 3.33 -6.39
N ILE A 128 -17.62 3.49 -6.02
CA ILE A 128 -18.18 4.76 -5.55
C ILE A 128 -17.44 5.24 -4.30
N GLU A 129 -17.31 4.39 -3.28
CA GLU A 129 -16.64 4.75 -2.02
C GLU A 129 -15.16 5.12 -2.24
N ARG A 130 -14.47 4.45 -3.17
CA ARG A 130 -13.08 4.82 -3.53
C ARG A 130 -12.99 6.13 -4.31
N ILE A 131 -13.93 6.42 -5.22
CA ILE A 131 -14.00 7.72 -5.90
C ILE A 131 -14.25 8.84 -4.88
N ARG A 132 -15.11 8.61 -3.88
CA ARG A 132 -15.34 9.56 -2.77
C ARG A 132 -14.05 9.90 -2.03
N CYS A 133 -13.20 8.90 -1.76
CA CYS A 133 -11.91 9.12 -1.11
C CYS A 133 -11.02 10.09 -1.91
N LEU A 134 -10.91 9.90 -3.23
CA LEU A 134 -10.09 10.77 -4.06
C LEU A 134 -10.68 12.17 -4.25
N ILE A 135 -12.01 12.29 -4.37
CA ILE A 135 -12.70 13.59 -4.38
C ILE A 135 -12.44 14.34 -3.07
N GLU A 136 -12.51 13.66 -1.93
CA GLU A 136 -12.22 14.26 -0.64
C GLU A 136 -10.76 14.72 -0.53
N TYR A 137 -9.80 13.95 -1.03
CA TYR A 137 -8.41 14.38 -1.13
C TYR A 137 -8.25 15.70 -1.90
N PHE A 138 -8.89 15.83 -3.06
CA PHE A 138 -8.85 17.08 -3.82
C PHE A 138 -9.53 18.23 -3.07
N ARG A 139 -10.66 17.95 -2.41
CA ARG A 139 -11.38 18.95 -1.63
C ARG A 139 -10.52 19.49 -0.49
N LEU A 140 -9.94 18.61 0.33
CA LEU A 140 -9.07 18.98 1.45
C LEU A 140 -7.80 19.69 0.96
N SER A 141 -7.19 19.20 -0.11
CA SER A 141 -6.04 19.83 -0.77
C SER A 141 -6.32 21.23 -1.32
N SER A 142 -7.58 21.54 -1.65
CA SER A 142 -7.95 22.88 -2.14
C SER A 142 -8.02 23.92 -1.01
N GLN A 143 -8.18 23.46 0.22
CA GLN A 143 -8.31 24.31 1.42
C GLN A 143 -6.96 24.60 2.07
N GLN A 144 -5.95 23.77 1.81
CA GLN A 144 -4.61 23.91 2.38
C GLN A 144 -3.56 23.58 1.31
N ASN A 145 -2.67 24.53 1.03
CA ASN A 145 -1.44 24.23 0.32
C ASN A 145 -0.41 23.73 1.33
N ASP A 146 0.17 22.56 1.04
CA ASP A 146 1.36 22.05 1.71
C ASP A 146 2.55 21.97 0.73
N ASP A 147 3.73 22.33 1.22
CA ASP A 147 5.02 22.25 0.51
C ASP A 147 5.78 20.96 0.86
N ARG A 148 5.06 19.98 1.40
CA ARG A 148 5.63 18.70 1.85
C ARG A 148 6.24 17.93 0.69
N LEU A 149 7.31 17.20 1.00
CA LEU A 149 7.94 16.26 0.10
C LEU A 149 7.38 14.85 0.31
N ILE A 150 7.20 14.14 -0.80
CA ILE A 150 6.80 12.74 -0.87
C ILE A 150 7.97 12.00 -1.51
N SER A 151 8.60 11.08 -0.79
CA SER A 151 9.65 10.23 -1.35
C SER A 151 9.11 8.84 -1.64
N ILE A 152 9.54 8.27 -2.77
CA ILE A 152 9.33 6.88 -3.15
C ILE A 152 10.71 6.28 -3.28
N GLU A 153 11.05 5.39 -2.36
CA GLU A 153 12.39 4.84 -2.20
C GLU A 153 12.35 3.34 -2.49
N ARG A 154 12.92 2.92 -3.62
CA ARG A 154 13.11 1.50 -3.95
C ARG A 154 14.45 1.05 -3.41
N TYR A 155 14.46 -0.10 -2.74
CA TYR A 155 15.67 -0.75 -2.25
C TYR A 155 15.78 -2.16 -2.80
N SER A 156 16.96 -2.51 -3.31
CA SER A 156 17.35 -3.89 -3.67
C SER A 156 18.46 -4.37 -2.75
N TYR A 157 18.30 -5.54 -2.13
CA TYR A 157 19.18 -6.07 -1.09
C TYR A 157 19.82 -7.43 -1.45
N ASP A 158 20.54 -7.54 -2.56
CA ASP A 158 21.05 -8.85 -3.01
C ASP A 158 22.19 -9.49 -2.17
N HIS A 159 22.72 -8.81 -1.14
CA HIS A 159 23.88 -9.30 -0.35
C HIS A 159 23.82 -9.01 1.16
N GLU A 160 22.67 -8.58 1.69
CA GLU A 160 22.55 -8.13 3.10
C GLU A 160 21.73 -9.08 3.99
N LEU A 161 21.28 -10.23 3.48
CA LEU A 161 20.39 -11.09 4.26
C LEU A 161 21.09 -11.74 5.47
N PRO A 162 20.47 -11.68 6.67
CA PRO A 162 20.94 -12.40 7.84
C PRO A 162 20.92 -13.92 7.60
N ASP A 163 21.94 -14.63 8.10
CA ASP A 163 21.90 -16.09 8.19
C ASP A 163 20.96 -16.48 9.34
N TRP A 164 19.68 -16.68 9.03
CA TRP A 164 18.62 -16.99 9.99
C TRP A 164 18.95 -18.17 10.90
N SER A 165 19.70 -19.15 10.40
CA SER A 165 20.09 -20.35 11.15
C SER A 165 21.11 -20.09 12.27
N LYS A 166 21.71 -18.90 12.30
CA LYS A 166 22.76 -18.51 13.26
C LYS A 166 22.37 -17.30 14.12
N GLN A 167 21.14 -16.80 14.02
CA GLN A 167 20.68 -15.65 14.79
C GLN A 167 20.34 -16.05 16.23
N ASN A 168 21.32 -15.98 17.12
CA ASN A 168 21.17 -16.25 18.57
C ASN A 168 20.51 -15.09 19.34
N ILE A 169 19.57 -14.39 18.70
CA ILE A 169 18.81 -13.29 19.29
C ILE A 169 17.55 -13.87 19.92
N LEU A 170 17.29 -13.55 21.18
CA LEU A 170 16.11 -14.02 21.91
C LEU A 170 14.85 -13.31 21.40
N ILE A 171 13.72 -14.01 21.39
CA ILE A 171 12.43 -13.37 21.20
C ILE A 171 12.06 -12.60 22.48
N GLU A 172 11.89 -11.28 22.36
CA GLU A 172 11.55 -10.38 23.47
C GLU A 172 10.08 -9.98 23.38
N SER A 173 9.25 -10.39 24.35
CA SER A 173 7.82 -10.06 24.33
C SER A 173 7.57 -8.56 24.48
N SER A 174 8.47 -7.85 25.16
CA SER A 174 8.42 -6.39 25.34
C SER A 174 8.50 -5.59 24.04
N LYS A 175 9.06 -6.18 22.98
CA LYS A 175 9.15 -5.59 21.63
C LYS A 175 7.98 -5.97 20.72
N ILE A 176 6.96 -6.65 21.25
CA ILE A 176 5.84 -7.15 20.45
C ILE A 176 4.53 -6.76 21.14
N ASN A 177 3.74 -5.92 20.48
CA ASN A 177 2.43 -5.53 20.95
C ASN A 177 1.36 -6.14 20.04
N LEU A 178 0.32 -6.76 20.62
CA LEU A 178 -0.79 -7.33 19.85
C LEU A 178 -1.99 -6.40 20.01
N ILE A 179 -2.41 -5.79 18.90
CA ILE A 179 -3.45 -4.78 18.87
C ILE A 179 -4.70 -5.28 18.10
N THR A 180 -5.88 -4.78 18.46
CA THR A 180 -7.17 -5.18 17.85
C THR A 180 -7.79 -4.12 16.94
N ASN A 181 -7.31 -2.88 17.01
CA ASN A 181 -7.66 -1.78 16.11
C ASN A 181 -7.10 -1.99 14.70
N ARG A 182 -7.52 -1.11 13.78
CA ARG A 182 -6.92 -1.02 12.45
C ARG A 182 -5.47 -0.58 12.56
N MET A 183 -4.66 -0.97 11.59
CA MET A 183 -3.25 -0.61 11.57
C MET A 183 -3.10 0.90 11.58
N GLU A 184 -3.82 1.59 10.70
CA GLU A 184 -3.71 3.03 10.47
C GLU A 184 -4.22 3.89 11.64
N ASP A 185 -4.81 3.27 12.68
CA ASP A 185 -5.32 3.95 13.87
C ASP A 185 -4.34 3.88 15.06
N ASP A 186 -3.18 3.25 14.90
CA ASP A 186 -2.14 3.30 15.93
C ASP A 186 -1.48 4.68 15.95
N ASN A 187 -1.59 5.34 17.10
CA ASN A 187 -1.18 6.72 17.24
C ASN A 187 0.32 6.90 17.52
N GLU A 188 1.02 5.85 17.95
CA GLU A 188 2.46 5.89 18.20
C GLU A 188 3.29 5.42 16.99
N ALA A 189 2.63 4.81 16.01
CA ALA A 189 3.28 4.29 14.82
C ALA A 189 4.04 5.37 14.04
N GLN A 190 5.24 4.99 13.62
CA GLN A 190 6.05 5.76 12.68
C GLN A 190 6.00 5.17 11.27
N GLY A 191 5.73 3.86 11.15
CA GLY A 191 5.52 3.21 9.86
C GLY A 191 4.43 2.13 9.91
N PHE A 192 3.70 1.97 8.81
CA PHE A 192 2.73 0.90 8.60
C PHE A 192 3.13 0.04 7.41
N VAL A 193 2.94 -1.27 7.55
CA VAL A 193 3.12 -2.21 6.45
C VAL A 193 1.96 -2.14 5.46
N ASP A 194 2.29 -1.99 4.18
CA ASP A 194 1.41 -2.25 3.05
C ASP A 194 1.56 -3.72 2.62
N PHE A 195 0.44 -4.47 2.64
CA PHE A 195 0.36 -5.86 2.20
C PHE A 195 0.28 -5.94 0.68
N ALA A 196 1.35 -5.49 0.05
CA ALA A 196 1.38 -5.18 -1.36
C ALA A 196 1.27 -6.42 -2.26
N ASN A 197 0.83 -6.18 -3.49
CA ASN A 197 1.18 -7.03 -4.62
C ASN A 197 2.57 -6.68 -5.16
N LYS A 198 3.32 -7.65 -5.71
CA LYS A 198 4.63 -7.39 -6.32
C LYS A 198 4.57 -6.39 -7.47
N HIS A 199 3.43 -6.34 -8.16
CA HIS A 199 3.06 -5.21 -9.00
C HIS A 199 2.28 -4.29 -8.09
N ILE A 200 2.89 -3.21 -7.57
CA ILE A 200 2.22 -2.32 -6.60
C ILE A 200 0.85 -1.96 -7.16
N HIS A 201 -0.19 -2.24 -6.38
CA HIS A 201 -1.57 -2.00 -6.79
C HIS A 201 -1.97 -2.65 -8.11
N ILE A 202 -1.38 -3.80 -8.46
CA ILE A 202 -1.50 -4.47 -9.77
C ILE A 202 -1.27 -3.54 -10.98
N HIS A 203 -0.50 -2.46 -10.76
CA HIS A 203 -0.24 -1.34 -11.65
C HIS A 203 -1.48 -0.56 -12.14
N ARG A 204 -2.59 -0.55 -11.39
CA ARG A 204 -3.84 0.15 -11.76
C ARG A 204 -4.77 0.38 -10.56
N ILE A 205 -5.67 1.35 -10.67
CA ILE A 205 -6.68 1.62 -9.63
C ILE A 205 -8.00 0.92 -10.01
N ILE A 206 -8.38 -0.14 -9.28
CA ILE A 206 -9.56 -0.99 -9.57
C ILE A 206 -10.60 -0.99 -8.43
N PRO A 207 -11.82 -1.49 -8.63
CA PRO A 207 -12.81 -1.66 -7.54
C PRO A 207 -12.46 -2.82 -6.58
N SER A 208 -11.34 -2.70 -5.87
CA SER A 208 -10.89 -3.60 -4.80
C SER A 208 -10.63 -2.79 -3.52
N ALA A 209 -10.83 -3.43 -2.37
CA ALA A 209 -10.58 -2.90 -1.03
C ALA A 209 -9.98 -3.98 -0.12
N THR A 210 -8.96 -4.68 -0.62
CA THR A 210 -8.03 -5.35 0.29
C THR A 210 -7.17 -4.31 1.01
N GLN A 211 -6.28 -4.73 1.91
CA GLN A 211 -5.56 -3.79 2.77
C GLN A 211 -4.74 -2.75 1.98
N GLU A 212 -4.03 -3.14 0.93
CA GLU A 212 -3.27 -2.23 0.05
C GLU A 212 -4.21 -1.16 -0.54
N GLU A 213 -5.34 -1.57 -1.13
CA GLU A 213 -6.25 -0.61 -1.74
C GLU A 213 -6.97 0.31 -0.76
N VAL A 214 -7.27 -0.18 0.44
CA VAL A 214 -7.82 0.64 1.52
C VAL A 214 -6.79 1.68 1.96
N LEU A 215 -5.54 1.28 2.17
CA LEU A 215 -4.46 2.16 2.61
C LEU A 215 -4.21 3.29 1.60
N PHE A 216 -4.09 2.98 0.31
CA PHE A 216 -3.87 4.02 -0.71
C PHE A 216 -5.13 4.86 -0.95
N SER A 217 -6.33 4.34 -0.68
CA SER A 217 -7.54 5.19 -0.68
C SER A 217 -7.52 6.17 0.50
N CYS A 218 -6.92 5.80 1.63
CA CYS A 218 -6.74 6.68 2.79
C CYS A 218 -5.60 7.70 2.60
N CYS A 219 -4.55 7.30 1.86
CA CYS A 219 -3.37 8.09 1.55
C CYS A 219 -3.16 8.20 0.01
N PRO A 220 -3.98 8.97 -0.74
CA PRO A 220 -3.99 8.93 -2.21
C PRO A 220 -2.68 9.28 -2.91
N GLU A 221 -1.79 10.01 -2.23
CA GLU A 221 -0.45 10.32 -2.75
C GLU A 221 0.40 9.06 -2.94
N ALA A 222 0.11 7.97 -2.23
CA ALA A 222 0.78 6.68 -2.40
C ALA A 222 0.57 6.10 -3.82
N PHE A 223 -0.51 6.47 -4.52
CA PHE A 223 -0.73 6.02 -5.90
C PHE A 223 0.38 6.45 -6.87
N LEU A 224 1.17 7.48 -6.55
CA LEU A 224 2.34 7.84 -7.35
C LEU A 224 3.35 6.69 -7.46
N SER A 225 3.37 5.74 -6.53
CA SER A 225 4.22 4.54 -6.64
C SER A 225 3.84 3.63 -7.81
N ILE A 226 2.56 3.57 -8.20
CA ILE A 226 2.08 2.82 -9.38
C ILE A 226 2.75 3.34 -10.67
N LEU A 227 2.97 4.65 -10.72
CA LEU A 227 3.50 5.34 -11.88
C LEU A 227 5.00 5.05 -12.09
N VAL A 228 5.77 4.96 -11.00
CA VAL A 228 7.23 4.95 -11.07
C VAL A 228 7.85 3.60 -10.75
N CYS A 229 7.21 2.72 -9.99
CA CYS A 229 7.83 1.48 -9.56
C CYS A 229 7.63 0.35 -10.59
N ASP A 230 8.73 -0.24 -11.04
CA ASP A 230 8.68 -1.54 -11.72
C ASP A 230 8.24 -2.66 -10.74
N THR A 231 7.92 -3.82 -11.29
CA THR A 231 7.60 -5.03 -10.51
C THR A 231 8.69 -5.33 -9.48
N LEU A 232 8.30 -5.54 -8.22
CA LEU A 232 9.21 -5.95 -7.14
C LEU A 232 9.71 -7.39 -7.39
N GLN A 233 11.01 -7.59 -7.28
CA GLN A 233 11.63 -8.91 -7.16
C GLN A 233 11.66 -9.36 -5.71
N ASP A 234 11.99 -10.63 -5.47
CA ASP A 234 12.04 -11.24 -4.14
C ASP A 234 12.97 -10.53 -3.16
N ASN A 235 13.97 -9.80 -3.66
CA ASN A 235 14.95 -9.04 -2.91
C ASN A 235 14.71 -7.51 -2.92
N GLU A 236 13.49 -7.05 -3.20
CA GLU A 236 13.18 -5.62 -3.30
C GLU A 236 12.01 -5.18 -2.42
N ILE A 237 12.11 -3.98 -1.85
CA ILE A 237 11.04 -3.31 -1.11
C ILE A 237 10.93 -1.86 -1.57
N VAL A 238 9.79 -1.23 -1.26
CA VAL A 238 9.61 0.21 -1.45
C VAL A 238 9.19 0.85 -0.13
N ILE A 239 9.69 2.04 0.14
CA ILE A 239 9.23 2.87 1.27
C ILE A 239 8.66 4.16 0.68
N LEU A 240 7.42 4.46 1.05
CA LEU A 240 6.77 5.73 0.71
C LEU A 240 6.81 6.62 1.95
N ARG A 241 7.52 7.74 1.88
CA ARG A 241 7.60 8.68 2.98
C ARG A 241 6.82 9.94 2.70
N GLY A 242 6.25 10.49 3.76
CA GLY A 242 5.48 11.72 3.72
C GLY A 242 4.10 11.58 3.11
N CYS A 243 3.65 10.43 2.61
CA CYS A 243 2.27 10.26 2.12
C CYS A 243 1.24 10.47 3.23
N LYS A 244 0.54 11.59 3.20
CA LYS A 244 -0.40 11.95 4.27
C LYS A 244 -1.70 11.13 4.18
N ARG A 245 -2.25 10.75 5.33
CA ARG A 245 -3.61 10.22 5.45
C ARG A 245 -4.62 11.38 5.39
N PHE A 246 -5.51 11.34 4.41
CA PHE A 246 -6.58 12.34 4.23
C PHE A 246 -7.95 11.81 4.61
N ILE A 247 -8.16 10.49 4.52
CA ILE A 247 -9.50 9.89 4.60
C ILE A 247 -9.61 8.92 5.77
N ASP A 248 -10.74 9.00 6.47
CA ASP A 248 -11.20 7.97 7.40
C ASP A 248 -12.23 7.07 6.71
N TYR A 249 -12.34 5.84 7.20
CA TYR A 249 -13.17 4.81 6.59
C TYR A 249 -13.83 3.92 7.64
N THR A 250 -14.72 3.05 7.21
CA THR A 250 -15.17 1.87 7.98
C THR A 250 -15.22 0.65 7.07
N GLY A 251 -15.45 -0.53 7.65
CA GLY A 251 -15.55 -1.78 6.89
C GLY A 251 -14.20 -2.28 6.34
N TYR A 252 -14.28 -3.22 5.40
CA TYR A 252 -13.17 -3.82 4.66
C TYR A 252 -13.71 -4.68 3.53
N ALA A 253 -12.96 -4.84 2.43
CA ALA A 253 -13.40 -5.53 1.23
C ALA A 253 -14.75 -4.99 0.73
N ASP A 254 -15.76 -5.84 0.59
CA ASP A 254 -17.11 -5.51 0.14
C ASP A 254 -17.86 -4.52 1.03
N THR A 255 -17.48 -4.41 2.31
CA THR A 255 -18.07 -3.47 3.27
C THR A 255 -17.32 -2.16 3.41
N PHE A 256 -16.24 -1.95 2.66
CA PHE A 256 -15.45 -0.71 2.73
C PHE A 256 -16.33 0.52 2.43
N CYS A 257 -16.25 1.52 3.31
CA CYS A 257 -17.08 2.72 3.24
C CYS A 257 -16.27 3.95 3.64
N TYR A 258 -16.29 4.98 2.80
CA TYR A 258 -15.72 6.29 3.08
C TYR A 258 -16.47 6.95 4.23
N LYS A 259 -15.73 7.54 5.18
CA LYS A 259 -16.31 8.17 6.39
C LYS A 259 -16.07 9.68 6.45
N GLY A 260 -15.22 10.25 5.61
CA GLY A 260 -14.90 11.68 5.65
C GLY A 260 -13.41 11.98 5.75
N HIS A 261 -13.13 13.24 6.01
CA HIS A 261 -11.82 13.73 6.43
C HIS A 261 -11.32 12.96 7.67
N TYR A 262 -10.12 12.42 7.58
CA TYR A 262 -9.37 11.97 8.75
C TYR A 262 -8.84 13.18 9.52
N HIS A 263 -9.38 13.42 10.71
CA HIS A 263 -8.84 14.40 11.63
C HIS A 263 -7.60 13.83 12.32
N GLU A 264 -6.44 14.40 12.01
CA GLU A 264 -5.15 14.00 12.57
C GLU A 264 -5.21 13.86 14.09
N GLN A 265 -4.91 12.67 14.59
CA GLN A 265 -4.76 12.44 16.03
C GLN A 265 -3.32 12.61 16.51
N ASN A 266 -2.33 12.54 15.60
CA ASN A 266 -0.91 12.71 15.93
C ASN A 266 -0.23 13.74 15.01
N PRO A 267 -0.04 14.98 15.47
CA PRO A 267 0.71 15.98 14.71
C PRO A 267 2.22 15.68 14.64
N THR A 268 2.70 14.62 15.28
CA THR A 268 4.14 14.37 15.45
C THR A 268 4.81 13.76 14.22
N TYR A 269 4.13 12.84 13.51
CA TYR A 269 4.70 12.12 12.36
C TYR A 269 3.65 11.88 11.28
N ILE A 270 4.07 12.00 10.03
CA ILE A 270 3.39 11.34 8.91
C ILE A 270 4.01 9.96 8.80
N GLN A 271 3.18 8.93 8.90
CA GLN A 271 3.70 7.57 8.92
C GLN A 271 4.23 7.15 7.56
N ASP A 272 5.35 6.44 7.59
CA ASP A 272 5.89 5.79 6.41
C ASP A 272 5.01 4.60 6.01
N ILE A 273 4.92 4.36 4.71
CA ILE A 273 4.26 3.18 4.17
C ILE A 273 5.33 2.23 3.66
N LEU A 274 5.48 1.09 4.33
CA LEU A 274 6.45 0.05 4.03
C LEU A 274 5.80 -0.93 3.05
N VAL A 275 6.15 -0.85 1.77
CA VAL A 275 5.57 -1.65 0.69
C VAL A 275 6.38 -2.93 0.49
N LEU A 276 5.78 -4.07 0.84
CA LEU A 276 6.36 -5.39 0.65
C LEU A 276 5.30 -6.44 0.29
N ASP A 277 5.62 -7.24 -0.74
CA ASP A 277 4.78 -8.33 -1.20
C ASP A 277 5.16 -9.65 -0.53
N ALA A 278 4.17 -10.47 -0.16
CA ALA A 278 4.38 -11.83 0.37
C ALA A 278 4.37 -12.87 -0.76
N CYS A 279 4.96 -14.05 -0.52
CA CYS A 279 4.80 -15.15 -1.48
C CYS A 279 3.34 -15.61 -1.58
N TYR A 280 2.93 -16.10 -2.76
CA TYR A 280 1.53 -16.46 -3.05
C TYR A 280 1.19 -17.92 -2.76
N SER A 281 2.18 -18.79 -2.71
CA SER A 281 2.02 -20.24 -2.62
C SER A 281 3.25 -20.88 -2.01
N SER A 282 3.14 -22.17 -1.65
CA SER A 282 4.30 -22.93 -1.14
C SER A 282 4.98 -22.24 0.04
N HIS A 283 4.18 -21.61 0.90
CA HIS A 283 4.59 -20.75 2.02
C HIS A 283 5.60 -21.44 2.94
N PHE A 284 5.49 -22.76 3.09
CA PHE A 284 6.33 -23.54 3.99
C PHE A 284 7.64 -24.01 3.36
N THR A 285 7.89 -23.77 2.07
CA THR A 285 9.17 -24.17 1.46
C THR A 285 10.32 -23.31 1.99
N ARG A 286 11.51 -23.91 2.13
CA ARG A 286 12.71 -23.17 2.59
C ARG A 286 12.93 -21.86 1.84
N ASN A 287 12.84 -21.90 0.51
CA ASN A 287 13.05 -20.70 -0.31
C ASN A 287 12.06 -19.59 0.05
N ASN A 288 10.78 -19.91 0.24
CA ASN A 288 9.77 -18.91 0.60
C ASN A 288 9.85 -18.48 2.07
N ILE A 289 10.35 -19.34 2.95
CA ILE A 289 10.69 -18.97 4.33
C ILE A 289 11.77 -17.90 4.33
N ASP A 290 12.90 -18.18 3.68
CA ASP A 290 14.06 -17.28 3.62
C ASP A 290 13.68 -15.96 2.91
N ARG A 291 12.90 -16.06 1.83
CA ARG A 291 12.42 -14.92 1.03
C ARG A 291 11.54 -13.97 1.84
N ASP A 292 10.50 -14.46 2.50
CA ASP A 292 9.57 -13.60 3.24
C ASP A 292 10.19 -13.06 4.54
N LEU A 293 11.07 -13.83 5.21
CA LEU A 293 11.87 -13.33 6.32
C LEU A 293 12.77 -12.17 5.87
N GLY A 294 13.47 -12.35 4.75
CA GLY A 294 14.34 -11.34 4.17
C GLY A 294 13.59 -10.09 3.76
N LYS A 295 12.40 -10.25 3.16
CA LYS A 295 11.54 -9.14 2.75
C LYS A 295 11.04 -8.31 3.93
N ALA A 296 10.50 -8.96 4.96
CA ALA A 296 10.06 -8.26 6.18
C ALA A 296 11.23 -7.53 6.85
N TRP A 297 12.36 -8.20 7.01
CA TRP A 297 13.55 -7.60 7.62
C TRP A 297 14.07 -6.40 6.84
N ALA A 298 14.18 -6.51 5.51
CA ALA A 298 14.65 -5.40 4.69
C ALA A 298 13.72 -4.18 4.78
N ALA A 299 12.40 -4.39 4.77
CA ALA A 299 11.45 -3.30 4.94
C ALA A 299 11.62 -2.61 6.31
N PHE A 300 11.69 -3.39 7.38
CA PHE A 300 11.80 -2.84 8.73
C PHE A 300 13.15 -2.16 8.99
N GLU A 301 14.25 -2.74 8.53
CA GLU A 301 15.60 -2.20 8.71
C GLU A 301 15.81 -0.91 7.89
N LYS A 302 15.28 -0.85 6.66
CA LYS A 302 15.42 0.35 5.82
C LYS A 302 14.48 1.48 6.23
N SER A 303 13.35 1.20 6.90
CA SER A 303 12.46 2.25 7.39
C SER A 303 13.12 3.05 8.52
N LYS A 304 13.85 2.36 9.40
CA LYS A 304 14.46 2.91 10.62
C LYS A 304 13.45 3.44 11.64
N ASP A 305 12.20 3.02 11.50
CA ASP A 305 11.12 3.35 12.43
C ASP A 305 11.31 2.60 13.75
N GLU A 306 11.12 3.29 14.86
CA GLU A 306 11.15 2.70 16.19
C GLU A 306 9.89 1.87 16.45
N ILE A 307 8.74 2.32 15.95
CA ILE A 307 7.44 1.64 16.11
C ILE A 307 6.86 1.37 14.73
N ILE A 308 6.85 0.08 14.37
CA ILE A 308 6.30 -0.40 13.11
C ILE A 308 5.00 -1.13 13.41
N VAL A 309 3.95 -0.81 12.66
CA VAL A 309 2.67 -1.49 12.75
C VAL A 309 2.48 -2.37 11.52
N THR A 310 2.08 -3.61 11.76
CA THR A 310 1.79 -4.59 10.71
C THR A 310 0.55 -5.41 11.09
N GLY A 311 0.35 -6.55 10.44
CA GLY A 311 -0.67 -7.51 10.78
C GLY A 311 -0.57 -8.75 9.90
N LYS A 312 -1.72 -9.17 9.38
CA LYS A 312 -1.92 -10.44 8.65
C LYS A 312 -1.36 -10.43 7.22
N TRP A 313 -0.12 -9.95 7.06
CA TRP A 313 0.61 -9.86 5.80
C TRP A 313 0.68 -11.23 5.11
N GLY A 314 0.21 -11.29 3.86
CA GLY A 314 0.19 -12.53 3.07
C GLY A 314 -0.85 -13.57 3.48
N CYS A 315 -1.69 -13.32 4.49
CA CYS A 315 -2.64 -14.33 5.01
C CYS A 315 -4.07 -14.22 4.48
N GLY A 316 -4.38 -13.15 3.74
CA GLY A 316 -5.68 -12.94 3.11
C GLY A 316 -5.78 -13.67 1.76
N VAL A 317 -5.85 -12.90 0.68
CA VAL A 317 -5.92 -13.42 -0.70
C VAL A 317 -4.76 -14.37 -1.02
N PHE A 318 -3.59 -14.18 -0.41
CA PHE A 318 -2.40 -14.99 -0.69
C PHE A 318 -2.33 -16.28 0.15
N GLY A 319 -3.28 -16.51 1.05
CA GLY A 319 -3.49 -17.81 1.71
C GLY A 319 -2.38 -18.28 2.65
N GLY A 320 -1.51 -17.39 3.12
CA GLY A 320 -0.50 -17.71 4.13
C GLY A 320 -1.10 -18.06 5.50
N ASP A 321 -0.40 -18.89 6.27
CA ASP A 321 -0.79 -19.22 7.63
C ASP A 321 -0.54 -18.04 8.60
N LEU A 322 -1.55 -17.73 9.43
CA LEU A 322 -1.54 -16.57 10.33
C LEU A 322 -0.42 -16.64 11.39
N THR A 323 -0.17 -17.82 11.95
CA THR A 323 0.84 -18.00 13.00
C THR A 323 2.24 -18.01 12.36
N PHE A 324 2.37 -18.64 11.21
CA PHE A 324 3.61 -18.72 10.44
C PHE A 324 4.12 -17.34 10.01
N LYS A 325 3.26 -16.54 9.35
CA LYS A 325 3.59 -15.19 8.88
C LYS A 325 3.83 -14.22 10.05
N PHE A 326 3.15 -14.42 11.17
CA PHE A 326 3.43 -13.68 12.40
C PHE A 326 4.83 -13.95 12.93
N LEU A 327 5.23 -15.23 13.04
CA LEU A 327 6.58 -15.60 13.49
C LEU A 327 7.66 -15.10 12.53
N GLN A 328 7.40 -15.09 11.21
CA GLN A 328 8.33 -14.49 10.23
C GLN A 328 8.58 -13.01 10.53
N GLN A 329 7.51 -12.24 10.74
CA GLN A 329 7.62 -10.81 11.02
C GLN A 329 8.29 -10.53 12.37
N ILE A 330 8.03 -11.33 13.41
CA ILE A 330 8.74 -11.22 14.69
C ILE A 330 10.23 -11.53 14.51
N CYS A 331 10.58 -12.60 13.82
CA CYS A 331 11.97 -12.96 13.58
C CYS A 331 12.71 -11.83 12.87
N ALA A 332 12.11 -11.23 11.84
CA ALA A 332 12.64 -10.06 11.17
C ALA A 332 12.82 -8.87 12.13
N ALA A 333 11.81 -8.57 12.95
CA ALA A 333 11.82 -7.43 13.88
C ALA A 333 12.88 -7.55 15.00
N MET A 334 13.15 -8.76 15.50
CA MET A 334 14.16 -8.95 16.55
C MET A 334 15.58 -8.58 16.11
N LEU A 335 15.84 -8.52 14.80
CA LEU A 335 17.16 -8.20 14.25
C LEU A 335 17.46 -6.70 14.14
N LEU A 336 16.48 -5.82 14.35
CA LEU A 336 16.58 -4.37 14.10
C LEU A 336 17.40 -3.58 15.15
N GLY A 337 18.06 -4.28 16.07
CA GLY A 337 18.95 -3.65 17.05
C GLY A 337 18.24 -2.67 18.00
N ASN A 338 18.96 -1.63 18.43
CA ASN A 338 18.52 -0.76 19.54
C ASN A 338 17.62 0.41 19.13
N HIS A 339 17.57 0.77 17.85
CA HIS A 339 16.68 1.85 17.40
C HIS A 339 15.22 1.38 17.39
N PHE A 340 15.00 0.09 17.16
CA PHE A 340 13.69 -0.51 17.16
C PHE A 340 13.13 -0.68 18.57
N LYS A 341 11.96 -0.09 18.81
CA LYS A 341 11.23 -0.14 20.08
C LYS A 341 10.25 -1.30 20.12
N ARG A 342 9.37 -1.44 19.11
CA ARG A 342 8.38 -2.54 19.07
C ARG A 342 7.68 -2.72 17.72
N LEU A 343 7.18 -3.94 17.50
CA LEU A 343 6.26 -4.31 16.42
C LEU A 343 4.84 -4.36 16.97
N ASP A 344 3.96 -3.52 16.44
CA ASP A 344 2.55 -3.48 16.81
C ASP A 344 1.75 -4.26 15.77
N TYR A 345 1.38 -5.50 16.11
CA TYR A 345 0.75 -6.44 15.20
C TYR A 345 -0.78 -6.44 15.35
N SER A 346 -1.47 -5.93 14.34
CA SER A 346 -2.93 -5.92 14.29
C SER A 346 -3.51 -7.28 13.90
N VAL A 347 -4.30 -7.86 14.79
CA VAL A 347 -5.14 -9.03 14.47
C VAL A 347 -6.49 -8.65 13.86
N ARG A 348 -6.86 -7.36 13.96
CA ARG A 348 -8.12 -6.73 13.53
C ARG A 348 -9.37 -7.48 14.00
N SER A 349 -9.92 -7.07 15.15
CA SER A 349 -11.17 -7.61 15.74
C SER A 349 -11.19 -9.15 15.89
N LYS A 350 -10.03 -9.76 16.11
CA LYS A 350 -9.87 -11.21 16.33
C LYS A 350 -9.21 -11.46 17.68
N GLU A 351 -9.94 -11.24 18.76
CA GLU A 351 -9.45 -11.33 20.15
C GLU A 351 -8.87 -12.72 20.46
N ASN A 352 -9.50 -13.78 19.95
CA ASN A 352 -8.99 -15.15 20.12
C ASN A 352 -7.61 -15.35 19.47
N LEU A 353 -7.39 -14.75 18.29
CA LEU A 353 -6.09 -14.78 17.62
C LEU A 353 -5.07 -13.98 18.44
N ALA A 354 -5.42 -12.79 18.94
CA ALA A 354 -4.52 -12.02 19.81
C ALA A 354 -4.11 -12.81 21.05
N SER A 355 -5.07 -13.44 21.74
CA SER A 355 -4.77 -14.26 22.93
C SER A 355 -3.85 -15.44 22.60
N LYS A 356 -4.09 -16.13 21.48
CA LYS A 356 -3.24 -17.23 21.01
C LYS A 356 -1.82 -16.76 20.71
N LEU A 357 -1.66 -15.68 19.93
CA LEU A 357 -0.35 -15.15 19.57
C LEU A 357 0.41 -14.60 20.79
N LYS A 358 -0.28 -13.93 21.73
CA LYS A 358 0.30 -13.51 23.01
C LYS A 358 0.83 -14.69 23.81
N HIS A 359 0.10 -15.79 23.87
CA HIS A 359 0.54 -17.00 24.56
C HIS A 359 1.81 -17.59 23.92
N ILE A 360 1.84 -17.67 22.58
CA ILE A 360 3.02 -18.14 21.83
C ILE A 360 4.25 -17.27 22.14
N VAL A 361 4.12 -15.94 22.05
CA VAL A 361 5.24 -15.00 22.33
C VAL A 361 5.73 -15.13 23.78
N ALA A 362 4.82 -15.20 24.75
CA ALA A 362 5.19 -15.38 26.15
C ALA A 362 5.96 -16.69 26.39
N LYS A 363 5.56 -17.78 25.70
CA LYS A 363 6.22 -19.08 25.80
C LYS A 363 7.61 -19.07 25.14
N LEU A 364 7.74 -18.45 23.97
CA LEU A 364 9.03 -18.25 23.29
C LEU A 364 10.03 -17.51 24.21
N GLU A 365 9.59 -16.43 24.86
CA GLU A 365 10.43 -15.67 25.79
C GLU A 365 10.76 -16.47 27.06
N GLN A 366 9.76 -17.11 27.69
CA GLN A 366 9.93 -17.93 28.89
C GLN A 366 10.99 -19.03 28.70
N ASP A 367 10.94 -19.72 27.56
CA ASP A 367 11.83 -20.84 27.25
C ASP A 367 13.15 -20.38 26.60
N LYS A 368 13.38 -19.07 26.50
CA LYS A 368 14.58 -18.45 25.91
C LYS A 368 14.85 -18.90 24.48
N ILE A 369 13.78 -18.98 23.69
CA ILE A 369 13.85 -19.36 22.28
C ILE A 369 14.49 -18.24 21.48
N THR A 370 15.43 -18.61 20.60
CA THR A 370 16.10 -17.68 19.69
C THR A 370 15.41 -17.60 18.32
N VAL A 371 15.72 -16.57 17.54
CA VAL A 371 15.33 -16.48 16.12
C VAL A 371 15.80 -17.72 15.34
N ALA A 372 17.02 -18.21 15.60
CA ALA A 372 17.53 -19.43 14.97
C ALA A 372 16.69 -20.67 15.31
N ASP A 373 16.21 -20.80 16.55
CA ASP A 373 15.35 -21.92 16.96
C ASP A 373 14.00 -21.88 16.25
N VAL A 374 13.37 -20.71 16.17
CA VAL A 374 12.10 -20.52 15.43
C VAL A 374 12.30 -20.85 13.95
N TYR A 375 13.39 -20.36 13.35
CA TYR A 375 13.74 -20.68 11.96
C TYR A 375 13.90 -22.19 11.75
N HIS A 376 14.66 -22.88 12.61
CA HIS A 376 14.83 -24.33 12.52
C HIS A 376 13.52 -25.09 12.69
N MET A 377 12.62 -24.64 13.57
CA MET A 377 11.28 -25.20 13.74
C MET A 377 10.45 -25.08 12.45
N MET A 378 10.47 -23.92 11.80
CA MET A 378 9.80 -23.70 10.51
C MET A 378 10.39 -24.60 9.41
N ILE A 379 11.71 -24.74 9.35
CA ILE A 379 12.39 -25.65 8.39
C ILE A 379 12.06 -27.12 8.68
N LYS A 380 11.87 -27.51 9.94
CA LYS A 380 11.46 -28.87 10.31
C LYS A 380 10.02 -29.13 9.88
N TYR A 381 9.10 -28.18 10.09
CA TYR A 381 7.73 -28.26 9.62
C TYR A 381 7.66 -28.43 8.09
N SER A 382 8.45 -27.64 7.33
CA SER A 382 8.61 -27.78 5.87
C SER A 382 8.94 -29.19 5.40
N LYS A 383 9.74 -29.94 6.18
CA LYS A 383 10.11 -31.32 5.85
C LYS A 383 9.01 -32.32 6.16
N THR A 384 8.17 -32.06 7.17
CA THR A 384 7.03 -32.92 7.52
C THR A 384 5.97 -32.97 6.40
N GLU A 385 5.83 -31.88 5.64
CA GLU A 385 5.01 -31.77 4.41
C GLU A 385 5.33 -32.86 3.39
N LYS A 386 6.61 -33.24 3.27
CA LYS A 386 7.04 -34.22 2.27
C LYS A 386 6.78 -35.67 2.68
N THR A 387 6.51 -35.93 3.96
CA THR A 387 6.49 -37.28 4.53
C THR A 387 5.10 -37.77 4.96
N ALA A 388 4.18 -36.86 5.30
CA ALA A 388 2.84 -37.21 5.75
C ALA A 388 1.83 -36.68 4.72
N GLY A 389 0.92 -37.54 4.22
CA GLY A 389 -0.07 -37.19 3.19
C GLY A 389 -1.05 -36.07 3.58
N SER A 390 -1.00 -35.55 4.81
CA SER A 390 -1.60 -34.29 5.25
C SER A 390 -0.71 -33.58 6.28
N LEU A 391 -0.53 -32.27 6.12
CA LEU A 391 0.18 -31.40 7.07
C LEU A 391 -0.73 -31.10 8.26
N PRO A 392 -0.25 -31.23 9.52
CA PRO A 392 -0.96 -30.63 10.65
C PRO A 392 -1.00 -29.11 10.51
N GLU A 393 -2.04 -28.43 11.01
CA GLU A 393 -2.06 -26.97 11.03
C GLU A 393 -0.80 -26.42 11.72
N PHE A 394 -0.14 -25.43 11.12
CA PHE A 394 1.14 -24.94 11.62
C PHE A 394 1.04 -24.45 13.06
N SER A 395 -0.08 -23.85 13.44
CA SER A 395 -0.27 -23.40 14.81
C SER A 395 -0.24 -24.52 15.83
N ASP A 396 -0.84 -25.68 15.52
CA ASP A 396 -0.86 -26.83 16.41
C ASP A 396 0.51 -27.49 16.48
N TYR A 397 1.24 -27.48 15.37
CA TYR A 397 2.63 -27.92 15.33
C TYR A 397 3.51 -27.04 16.22
N CYS A 398 3.36 -25.72 16.12
CA CYS A 398 4.10 -24.75 16.93
C CYS A 398 3.82 -24.94 18.42
N GLU A 399 2.56 -25.11 18.83
CA GLU A 399 2.22 -25.36 20.22
C GLU A 399 2.80 -26.69 20.74
N LYS A 400 2.77 -27.76 19.94
CA LYS A 400 3.39 -29.03 20.32
C LYS A 400 4.90 -28.89 20.49
N TRP A 401 5.56 -28.15 19.60
CA TRP A 401 6.99 -27.90 19.65
C TRP A 401 7.38 -27.07 20.88
N LEU A 402 6.58 -26.08 21.28
CA LEU A 402 6.82 -25.29 22.50
C LEU A 402 6.59 -26.08 23.81
N ASN A 403 5.89 -27.21 23.74
CA ASN A 403 5.59 -28.05 24.90
C ASN A 403 6.47 -29.31 24.99
N SER A 404 7.35 -29.54 23.99
CA SER A 404 8.31 -30.64 23.97
C SER A 404 9.67 -30.20 24.48
#